data_AF-A0A838RHX6-F1
#
_entry.id   AF-A0A838RHX6-F1
#
_cell.length_a   1.000
_cell.length_b   1.000
_cell.length_c   1.000
_cell.angle_alpha   90.00
_cell.angle_beta   90.00
_cell.angle_gamma   90.00
#
_symmetry.space_group_name_H-M   'P 1'
#
loop_
_entity.id
_entity.type
_entity.pdbx_description
1 polymer ?
#
loop_
_entity_poly.entity_id
_entity_poly.type
_entity_poly.pdbx_seq_one_letter_code
_entity_poly.pdbx_strand_id
1 'polypeptide(L)'
;HLDEGRLFVALAGAIVVASGASYYLNLSPIFTNLVLGFILANSGSAHRDVTRLLLLTERPVYLALLIFAGAAWSPVSADLLFIAPVFVIIRLAARFLGGRAAGLYVAPPQLRTPDLARGLLAQGGIGVAIALNYTQVHPGVQSRLILTATLLSVLLFEIVASREATLFIASLKERPSPPEGVNVDTALPAR
;
A
#
# COMPACT_ATOMS: atom_id res chain seq x y z
N HIS A 1 22.41 -20.97 1.53
CA HIS A 1 21.13 -20.75 2.21
C HIS A 1 21.41 -19.97 3.47
N LEU A 2 21.14 -18.66 3.49
CA LEU A 2 21.06 -17.95 4.76
C LEU A 2 19.82 -18.46 5.48
N ASP A 3 19.93 -18.82 6.75
CA ASP A 3 18.77 -19.21 7.56
C ASP A 3 17.78 -18.03 7.55
N GLU A 4 16.56 -18.24 7.07
CA GLU A 4 15.51 -17.21 6.96
C GLU A 4 15.31 -16.46 8.28
N GLY A 5 15.44 -17.16 9.41
CA GLY A 5 15.38 -16.57 10.75
C GLY A 5 16.50 -15.57 11.05
N ARG A 6 17.73 -15.83 10.60
CA ARG A 6 18.85 -14.87 10.77
C ARG A 6 18.61 -13.61 9.96
N LEU A 7 18.11 -13.77 8.73
CA LEU A 7 17.80 -12.64 7.86
C LEU A 7 16.64 -11.80 8.42
N PHE A 8 15.59 -12.44 8.94
CA PHE A 8 14.49 -11.75 9.60
C PHE A 8 14.96 -10.96 10.83
N VAL A 9 15.75 -11.56 11.71
CA VAL A 9 16.29 -10.89 12.90
C VAL A 9 17.21 -9.73 12.52
N ALA A 10 18.05 -9.89 11.49
CA ALA A 10 18.92 -8.83 11.00
C ALA A 10 18.10 -7.64 10.42
N LEU A 11 17.06 -7.93 9.63
CA LEU A 11 16.17 -6.90 9.08
C LEU A 11 15.39 -6.18 10.18
N ALA A 12 14.80 -6.93 11.12
CA ALA A 12 14.07 -6.36 12.25
C ALA A 12 15.00 -5.49 13.12
N GLY A 13 16.21 -5.97 13.40
CA GLY A 13 17.23 -5.20 14.12
C GLY A 13 17.62 -3.91 13.39
N ALA A 14 17.86 -3.98 12.08
CA ALA A 14 18.18 -2.81 11.27
C ALA A 14 17.03 -1.76 11.28
N ILE A 15 15.78 -2.21 11.17
CA ILE A 15 14.59 -1.34 11.24
C ILE A 15 14.47 -0.69 12.62
N VAL A 16 14.65 -1.45 13.71
CA VAL A 16 14.58 -0.92 15.09
C VAL A 16 15.69 0.10 15.33
N VAL A 17 16.92 -0.20 14.92
CA VAL A 17 18.07 0.72 15.06
C VAL A 17 17.87 1.99 14.23
N ALA A 18 17.41 1.88 12.99
CA ALA A 18 17.12 3.04 12.14
C ALA A 18 15.96 3.89 12.68
N SER A 19 14.93 3.25 13.24
CA SER A 19 13.81 3.94 13.90
C SER A 19 14.26 4.68 15.16
N GLY A 20 15.14 4.08 15.97
CA GLY A 20 15.71 4.75 17.14
C GLY A 20 16.64 5.91 16.77
N ALA A 21 17.50 5.71 15.77
CA ALA A 21 18.41 6.74 15.28
C ALA A 21 17.65 7.94 14.67
N SER A 22 16.59 7.68 13.91
CA SER A 22 15.75 8.74 13.35
C SER A 22 15.03 9.55 14.42
N TYR A 23 14.55 8.91 15.48
CA TYR A 23 13.98 9.62 16.63
C TYR A 23 15.00 10.56 17.29
N TYR A 24 16.24 10.10 17.48
CA TYR A 24 17.32 10.93 18.05
C TYR A 24 17.68 12.12 17.15
N LEU A 25 17.65 11.93 15.83
CA LEU A 25 17.97 12.96 14.84
C LEU A 25 16.78 13.87 14.48
N ASN A 26 15.62 13.73 15.13
CA ASN A 26 14.36 14.41 14.76
C ASN A 26 13.94 14.20 13.28
N LEU A 27 14.31 13.05 12.71
CA LEU A 27 13.90 12.64 11.37
C LEU A 27 12.63 11.76 11.43
N SER A 28 11.87 11.73 10.33
CA SER A 28 10.74 10.81 10.23
C SER A 28 11.23 9.36 10.24
N PRO A 29 10.75 8.50 11.16
CA PRO A 29 11.10 7.08 11.17
C PRO A 29 10.68 6.36 9.88
N ILE A 30 9.56 6.77 9.29
CA ILE A 30 9.05 6.20 8.02
C ILE A 30 10.02 6.50 6.88
N PHE A 31 10.47 7.75 6.76
CA PHE A 31 11.41 8.14 5.71
C PHE A 31 12.76 7.44 5.87
N THR A 32 13.26 7.35 7.11
CA THR A 32 14.56 6.71 7.38
C THR A 32 14.53 5.22 7.04
N ASN A 33 13.46 4.52 7.44
CA ASN A 33 13.27 3.10 7.09
C ASN A 33 13.02 2.90 5.59
N LEU A 34 12.40 3.85 4.89
CA LEU A 34 12.25 3.83 3.43
C LEU A 34 13.62 3.88 2.74
N VAL A 35 14.49 4.81 3.16
CA VAL A 35 15.86 4.92 2.62
C VAL A 35 16.67 3.67 2.93
N LEU A 36 16.57 3.14 4.15
CA LEU A 36 17.21 1.87 4.52
C LEU A 36 16.74 0.73 3.61
N GLY A 37 15.42 0.59 3.40
CA GLY A 37 14.85 -0.41 2.50
C GLY A 37 15.32 -0.25 1.06
N PHE A 38 15.42 1.00 0.57
CA PHE A 38 15.96 1.29 -0.76
C PHE A 38 17.43 0.86 -0.88
N ILE A 39 18.27 1.18 0.10
CA ILE A 39 19.68 0.76 0.11
C ILE A 39 19.77 -0.77 0.13
N LEU A 40 19.03 -1.43 1.02
CA LEU A 40 19.02 -2.89 1.14
C LEU A 40 18.51 -3.59 -0.13
N ALA A 41 17.51 -3.01 -0.80
CA ALA A 41 16.98 -3.55 -2.05
C ALA A 41 17.99 -3.43 -3.20
N ASN A 42 18.80 -2.38 -3.23
CA ASN A 42 19.80 -2.15 -4.27
C ASN A 42 21.17 -2.80 -3.96
N SER A 43 21.38 -3.26 -2.73
CA SER A 43 22.67 -3.78 -2.29
C SER A 43 22.70 -5.32 -2.28
N GLY A 44 23.19 -5.91 -3.37
CA GLY A 44 23.76 -7.26 -3.41
C GLY A 44 22.82 -8.48 -3.62
N SER A 45 23.45 -9.66 -3.57
CA SER A 45 22.91 -10.97 -3.97
C SER A 45 21.79 -11.55 -3.10
N ALA A 46 21.50 -10.93 -1.95
CA ALA A 46 20.46 -11.35 -1.01
C ALA A 46 19.10 -10.64 -1.22
N HIS A 47 18.97 -9.75 -2.21
CA HIS A 47 17.75 -9.00 -2.48
C HIS A 47 16.51 -9.89 -2.64
N ARG A 48 16.63 -11.03 -3.34
CA ARG A 48 15.51 -11.96 -3.54
C ARG A 48 14.97 -12.55 -2.24
N ASP A 49 15.87 -12.94 -1.33
CA ASP A 49 15.49 -13.56 -0.05
C ASP A 49 14.88 -12.50 0.88
N VAL A 50 15.45 -11.29 0.92
CA VAL A 50 14.92 -10.15 1.68
C VAL A 50 13.53 -9.77 1.19
N THR A 51 13.34 -9.61 -0.12
CA THR A 51 12.05 -9.23 -0.70
C THR A 51 11.01 -10.32 -0.48
N ARG A 52 11.37 -11.60 -0.61
CA ARG A 52 10.44 -12.71 -0.33
C ARG A 52 9.98 -12.70 1.13
N LEU A 53 10.89 -12.54 2.09
CA LEU A 53 10.54 -12.47 3.51
C LEU A 53 9.64 -11.27 3.82
N LEU A 54 9.92 -10.11 3.22
CA LEU A 54 9.09 -8.91 3.37
C LEU A 54 7.67 -9.15 2.82
N LEU A 55 7.53 -9.75 1.64
CA LEU A 55 6.23 -10.05 1.03
C LEU A 55 5.41 -11.03 1.87
N LEU A 56 6.05 -12.05 2.46
CA LEU A 56 5.38 -12.99 3.38
C LEU A 56 4.93 -12.30 4.68
N THR A 57 5.69 -11.32 5.14
CA THR A 57 5.43 -10.60 6.41
C THR A 57 4.47 -9.42 6.24
N GLU A 58 4.33 -8.87 5.04
CA GLU A 58 3.50 -7.71 4.74
C GLU A 58 2.04 -7.91 5.17
N ARG A 59 1.46 -9.05 4.79
CA ARG A 59 0.05 -9.36 5.08
C ARG A 59 -0.26 -9.43 6.58
N PRO A 60 0.47 -10.22 7.41
CA PRO A 60 0.21 -10.25 8.85
C PRO A 60 0.50 -8.90 9.53
N VAL A 61 1.53 -8.16 9.10
CA VAL A 61 1.81 -6.82 9.64
C VAL A 61 0.69 -5.83 9.32
N TYR A 62 0.13 -5.89 8.11
CA TYR A 62 -1.02 -5.07 7.74
C TYR A 62 -2.25 -5.37 8.59
N LEU A 63 -2.54 -6.64 8.85
CA LEU A 63 -3.64 -7.03 9.73
C LEU A 63 -3.43 -6.53 11.17
N ALA A 64 -2.22 -6.69 11.71
CA ALA A 64 -1.89 -6.17 13.04
C ALA A 64 -2.05 -4.64 13.08
N LEU A 65 -1.58 -3.93 12.06
CA LEU A 65 -1.75 -2.48 11.93
C LEU A 65 -3.22 -2.07 11.93
N LEU A 66 -4.08 -2.75 11.18
CA LEU A 66 -5.52 -2.47 11.14
C LEU A 66 -6.18 -2.72 12.50
N ILE A 67 -5.79 -3.78 13.21
CA ILE A 67 -6.27 -4.05 14.56
C ILE A 67 -5.89 -2.92 15.50
N PHE A 68 -4.62 -2.49 15.50
CA PHE A 68 -4.15 -1.38 16.32
C PHE A 68 -4.80 -0.05 15.93
N ALA A 69 -5.00 0.21 14.64
CA ALA A 69 -5.65 1.41 14.18
C ALA A 69 -7.14 1.45 14.57
N GLY A 70 -7.82 0.30 14.54
CA GLY A 70 -9.17 0.16 15.06
C GLY A 70 -9.24 0.31 16.58
N ALA A 71 -8.26 -0.22 17.32
CA ALA A 71 -8.17 -0.05 18.78
C ALA A 71 -7.88 1.40 19.19
N ALA A 72 -7.08 2.12 18.39
CA ALA A 72 -6.79 3.55 18.58
C ALA A 72 -7.94 4.46 18.10
N TRP A 73 -8.93 3.91 17.40
CA TRP A 73 -10.03 4.69 16.88
C TRP A 73 -10.97 5.11 18.01
N SER A 74 -11.18 6.42 18.13
CA SER A 74 -12.10 7.03 19.08
C SER A 74 -13.13 7.85 18.29
N PRO A 75 -14.44 7.65 18.52
CA PRO A 75 -15.49 8.40 17.84
C PRO A 75 -15.30 9.89 18.04
N VAL A 76 -15.34 10.65 16.94
CA VAL A 76 -15.30 12.11 17.01
C VAL A 76 -16.68 12.63 17.42
N SER A 77 -16.72 13.76 18.13
CA SER A 77 -17.94 14.48 18.51
C SER A 77 -18.93 14.59 17.34
N ALA A 78 -20.23 14.49 17.63
CA ALA A 78 -21.31 14.48 16.64
C ALA A 78 -21.25 15.65 15.63
N ASP A 79 -20.73 16.82 16.04
CA ASP A 79 -20.59 17.99 15.18
C ASP A 79 -19.58 17.80 14.03
N LEU A 80 -18.57 16.95 14.23
CA LEU A 80 -17.55 16.65 13.21
C LEU A 80 -17.87 15.39 12.41
N LEU A 81 -18.99 14.72 12.73
CA LEU A 81 -19.49 13.56 11.99
C LEU A 81 -19.79 13.91 10.52
N PHE A 82 -20.14 15.16 10.23
CA PHE A 82 -20.36 15.65 8.87
C PHE A 82 -19.07 16.00 8.12
N ILE A 83 -18.01 16.38 8.82
CA ILE A 83 -16.74 16.81 8.20
C ILE A 83 -15.97 15.60 7.67
N ALA A 84 -15.98 14.49 8.41
CA ALA A 84 -15.31 13.25 8.02
C ALA A 84 -15.73 12.73 6.63
N PRO A 85 -17.04 12.52 6.31
CA PRO A 85 -17.47 12.03 5.01
C PRO A 85 -17.17 13.03 3.89
N VAL A 86 -17.33 14.34 4.13
CA VAL A 86 -17.00 15.37 3.14
C VAL A 86 -15.51 15.33 2.79
N PHE A 87 -14.64 15.27 3.79
CA PHE A 87 -13.20 15.15 3.57
C PHE A 87 -12.85 13.86 2.82
N VAL A 88 -13.50 12.74 3.15
CA VAL A 88 -13.30 11.45 2.47
C VAL A 88 -13.72 11.54 1.00
N ILE A 89 -14.87 12.17 0.69
CA ILE A 89 -15.31 12.39 -0.69
C ILE A 89 -14.30 13.26 -1.45
N ILE A 90 -13.86 14.38 -0.87
CA ILE A 90 -12.85 15.26 -1.48
C ILE A 90 -11.55 14.48 -1.73
N ARG A 91 -11.09 13.69 -0.76
CA ARG A 91 -9.87 12.89 -0.86
C ARG A 91 -9.96 11.82 -1.96
N LEU A 92 -11.11 11.14 -2.05
CA LEU A 92 -11.39 10.15 -3.10
C LEU A 92 -11.43 10.82 -4.47
N ALA A 93 -12.13 11.95 -4.60
CA ALA A 93 -12.20 12.71 -5.85
C ALA A 93 -10.82 13.21 -6.28
N ALA A 94 -10.02 13.76 -5.36
CA ALA A 94 -8.66 14.23 -5.62
C ALA A 94 -7.75 13.09 -6.13
N ARG A 95 -7.84 11.89 -5.54
CA ARG A 95 -7.07 10.72 -6.01
C ARG A 95 -7.52 10.23 -7.38
N PHE A 96 -8.82 10.16 -7.61
CA PHE A 96 -9.36 9.72 -8.90
C PHE A 96 -8.96 10.68 -10.02
N LEU A 97 -9.17 11.98 -9.80
CA LEU A 97 -8.81 13.03 -10.76
C LEU A 97 -7.30 13.11 -10.95
N GLY A 98 -6.52 13.04 -9.86
CA GLY A 98 -5.06 13.06 -9.90
C GLY A 98 -4.49 11.86 -10.64
N GLY A 99 -5.00 10.66 -10.40
CA GLY A 99 -4.58 9.45 -11.11
C GLY A 99 -4.92 9.49 -12.60
N ARG A 100 -6.10 10.01 -12.96
CA ARG A 100 -6.51 10.19 -14.35
C ARG A 100 -5.66 11.25 -15.06
N ALA A 101 -5.37 12.37 -14.40
CA ALA A 101 -4.50 13.42 -14.93
C ALA A 101 -3.06 12.91 -15.12
N ALA A 102 -2.50 12.21 -14.13
CA ALA A 102 -1.17 11.61 -14.24
C ALA A 102 -1.08 10.61 -15.41
N GLY A 103 -2.09 9.75 -15.58
CA GLY A 103 -2.16 8.82 -16.70
C GLY A 103 -2.28 9.49 -18.08
N LEU A 104 -2.89 10.67 -18.15
CA LEU A 104 -3.05 11.40 -19.42
C LEU A 104 -1.82 12.23 -19.79
N TYR A 105 -1.17 12.87 -18.82
CA TYR A 105 -0.14 13.89 -19.05
C TYR A 105 1.30 13.41 -18.77
N VAL A 106 1.50 12.42 -17.91
CA VAL A 106 2.84 12.00 -17.45
C VAL A 106 3.22 10.60 -17.95
N ALA A 107 2.24 9.72 -18.19
CA ALA A 107 2.52 8.34 -18.58
C ALA A 107 3.16 8.25 -19.99
N PRO A 108 4.24 7.46 -20.16
CA PRO A 108 4.78 7.12 -21.47
C PRO A 108 3.71 6.47 -22.36
N PRO A 109 3.80 6.57 -23.70
CA PRO A 109 2.79 6.03 -24.62
C PRO A 109 2.47 4.55 -24.38
N GLN A 110 3.44 3.75 -23.92
CA GLN A 110 3.27 2.32 -23.62
C GLN A 110 2.48 2.04 -22.34
N LEU A 111 2.36 3.02 -21.43
CA LEU A 111 1.70 2.93 -20.12
C LEU A 111 0.44 3.80 -20.02
N ARG A 112 0.03 4.46 -21.11
CA ARG A 112 -1.21 5.24 -21.23
C ARG A 112 -2.43 4.32 -21.31
N THR A 113 -2.67 3.52 -20.27
CA THR A 113 -3.94 2.84 -20.08
C THR A 113 -4.80 3.61 -19.08
N PRO A 114 -6.11 3.72 -19.30
CA PRO A 114 -7.03 4.32 -18.32
C PRO A 114 -7.02 3.60 -16.96
N ASP A 115 -6.47 2.38 -16.92
CA ASP A 115 -6.27 1.58 -15.70
C ASP A 115 -5.07 2.01 -14.84
N LEU A 116 -4.18 2.88 -15.33
CA LEU A 116 -3.08 3.40 -14.49
C LEU A 116 -3.61 4.17 -13.28
N ALA A 117 -4.76 4.83 -13.43
CA ALA A 117 -5.48 5.46 -12.34
C ALA A 117 -5.97 4.44 -11.29
N ARG A 118 -6.33 3.22 -11.71
CA ARG A 118 -6.71 2.12 -10.80
C ARG A 118 -5.51 1.60 -10.00
N GLY A 119 -4.30 1.64 -10.56
CA GLY A 119 -3.06 1.31 -9.85
C GLY A 119 -2.70 2.30 -8.74
N LEU A 120 -2.88 3.61 -8.97
CA LEU A 120 -2.66 4.66 -7.95
C LEU A 120 -3.74 4.70 -6.86
N LEU A 121 -4.87 4.10 -7.17
CA LEU A 121 -6.01 3.99 -6.29
C LEU A 121 -5.72 3.00 -5.16
N ALA A 122 -4.92 1.94 -5.39
CA ALA A 122 -4.47 0.98 -4.37
C ALA A 122 -3.90 1.68 -3.12
N GLN A 123 -4.77 1.88 -2.14
CA GLN A 123 -4.44 2.55 -0.90
C GLN A 123 -3.88 1.51 0.05
N GLY A 124 -2.57 1.27 -0.05
CA GLY A 124 -1.89 0.31 0.84
C GLY A 124 -1.89 0.75 2.31
N GLY A 125 -1.51 -0.18 3.20
CA GLY A 125 -1.46 0.04 4.65
C GLY A 125 -0.57 1.18 5.12
N ILE A 126 0.32 1.69 4.26
CA ILE A 126 1.16 2.86 4.53
C ILE A 126 0.34 4.08 4.95
N GLY A 127 -0.83 4.32 4.32
CA GLY A 127 -1.69 5.45 4.68
C GLY A 127 -2.21 5.36 6.12
N VAL A 128 -2.62 4.14 6.54
CA VAL A 128 -3.04 3.86 7.92
C VAL A 128 -1.87 4.03 8.88
N ALA A 129 -0.68 3.52 8.52
CA ALA A 129 0.51 3.62 9.36
C ALA A 129 0.90 5.08 9.63
N ILE A 130 0.88 5.94 8.60
CA ILE A 130 1.16 7.37 8.75
C ILE A 130 0.13 8.03 9.67
N ALA A 131 -1.16 7.77 9.46
CA ALA A 131 -2.22 8.36 10.27
C ALA A 131 -2.12 7.91 11.74
N LEU A 132 -1.85 6.63 11.98
CA LEU A 132 -1.65 6.07 13.32
C LEU A 132 -0.42 6.68 13.99
N ASN A 133 0.73 6.73 13.29
CA ASN A 133 1.94 7.39 13.79
C ASN A 133 1.68 8.87 14.13
N TYR A 134 0.93 9.59 13.29
CA TYR A 134 0.57 10.97 13.56
C TYR A 134 -0.22 11.14 14.87
N THR A 135 -1.13 10.20 15.17
CA THR A 135 -1.88 10.24 16.43
C THR A 135 -1.01 9.99 17.67
N GLN A 136 0.08 9.22 17.53
CA GLN A 136 1.02 8.95 18.61
C GLN A 136 1.95 10.13 18.87
N VAL A 137 2.42 10.80 17.81
CA VAL A 137 3.31 11.96 17.94
C VAL A 137 2.54 13.23 18.35
N HIS A 138 1.31 13.40 17.86
CA HIS A 138 0.47 14.58 18.12
C HIS A 138 -0.92 14.16 18.64
N PRO A 139 -1.07 13.88 19.94
CA PRO A 139 -2.37 13.58 20.52
C PRO A 139 -3.28 14.83 20.52
N GLY A 140 -4.43 14.76 19.85
CA GLY A 140 -5.34 15.90 19.74
C GLY A 140 -6.63 15.60 18.97
N VAL A 141 -7.55 16.56 18.93
CA VAL A 141 -8.82 16.44 18.20
C VAL A 141 -8.56 16.29 16.69
N GLN A 142 -7.57 17.01 16.16
CA GLN A 142 -7.21 16.98 14.74
C GLN A 142 -6.66 15.62 14.31
N SER A 143 -5.87 14.95 15.15
CA SER A 143 -5.31 13.64 14.82
C SER A 143 -6.36 12.54 14.83
N ARG A 144 -7.38 12.62 15.70
CA ARG A 144 -8.56 11.73 15.66
C ARG A 144 -9.36 11.86 14.35
N LEU A 145 -9.50 13.08 13.83
CA LEU A 145 -10.14 13.31 12.53
C LEU A 145 -9.34 12.69 11.39
N ILE A 146 -8.02 12.92 11.36
CA ILE A 146 -7.14 12.38 10.32
C ILE A 146 -7.17 10.85 10.34
N LEU A 147 -7.13 10.24 11.52
CA LEU A 147 -7.23 8.78 11.69
C LEU A 147 -8.58 8.27 11.18
N THR A 148 -9.69 8.84 11.65
CA THR A 148 -11.04 8.44 11.24
C THR A 148 -11.25 8.58 9.74
N ALA A 149 -10.86 9.72 9.17
CA ALA A 149 -10.97 9.98 7.74
C ALA A 149 -10.09 9.03 6.92
N THR A 150 -8.87 8.74 7.39
CA THR A 150 -7.98 7.82 6.70
C THR A 150 -8.51 6.40 6.75
N LEU A 151 -8.97 5.93 7.92
CA LEU A 151 -9.59 4.62 8.07
C LEU A 151 -10.83 4.47 7.18
N LEU A 152 -11.73 5.45 7.18
CA LEU A 152 -12.92 5.42 6.32
C LEU A 152 -12.55 5.42 4.84
N SER A 153 -11.55 6.21 4.44
CA SER A 153 -11.05 6.23 3.06
C SER A 153 -10.47 4.88 2.64
N VAL A 154 -9.62 4.27 3.48
CA VAL A 154 -9.03 2.93 3.22
C VAL A 154 -10.14 1.90 3.09
N LEU A 155 -11.09 1.88 4.03
CA LEU A 155 -12.18 0.92 4.03
C LEU A 155 -13.03 1.02 2.76
N LEU A 156 -13.45 2.23 2.39
CA LEU A 156 -14.19 2.46 1.15
C LEU A 156 -13.39 2.04 -0.08
N PHE A 157 -12.09 2.35 -0.09
CA PHE A 157 -11.21 2.03 -1.20
C PHE A 157 -11.01 0.52 -1.38
N GLU A 158 -10.75 -0.21 -0.29
CA GLU A 158 -10.61 -1.66 -0.28
C GLU A 158 -11.90 -2.36 -0.75
N ILE A 159 -13.08 -1.84 -0.36
CA ILE A 159 -14.37 -2.34 -0.84
C ILE A 159 -14.50 -2.17 -2.36
N VAL A 160 -14.18 -0.98 -2.89
CA VAL A 160 -14.24 -0.71 -4.33
C VAL A 160 -13.24 -1.60 -5.08
N ALA A 161 -12.00 -1.69 -4.60
CA ALA A 161 -10.96 -2.50 -5.20
C ALA A 161 -11.32 -4.00 -5.23
N SER A 162 -11.85 -4.53 -4.11
CA SER A 162 -12.30 -5.92 -4.01
C SER A 162 -13.44 -6.24 -4.98
N ARG A 163 -14.39 -5.31 -5.17
CA ARG A 163 -15.47 -5.46 -6.15
C ARG A 163 -14.93 -5.52 -7.58
N GLU A 164 -14.07 -4.58 -7.97
CA GLU A 164 -13.48 -4.54 -9.32
C GLU A 164 -12.61 -5.78 -9.58
N ALA A 165 -11.83 -6.24 -8.59
CA ALA A 165 -11.02 -7.44 -8.70
C ALA A 165 -11.87 -8.71 -8.90
N THR A 166 -12.99 -8.82 -8.17
CA THR A 166 -13.90 -9.96 -8.29
C THR A 166 -14.56 -9.98 -9.68
N LEU A 167 -14.98 -8.82 -10.20
CA LEU A 167 -15.56 -8.69 -11.53
C LEU A 167 -14.55 -9.02 -12.64
N PHE A 168 -13.29 -8.59 -12.48
CA PHE A 168 -12.23 -8.92 -13.43
C PHE A 168 -11.97 -10.43 -13.48
N ILE A 169 -11.86 -11.09 -12.32
CA ILE A 169 -11.68 -12.54 -12.26
C ILE A 169 -12.87 -13.28 -12.87
N ALA A 170 -14.09 -12.81 -12.63
CA ALA A 170 -15.29 -13.37 -13.26
C ALA A 170 -15.24 -13.25 -14.80
N SER A 171 -14.81 -12.10 -15.32
CA SER A 171 -14.67 -11.88 -16.78
C SER A 171 -13.60 -12.75 -17.44
N LEU A 172 -12.57 -13.17 -16.70
CA LEU A 172 -11.56 -14.11 -17.21
C LEU A 172 -12.08 -15.55 -17.23
N LYS A 173 -12.95 -15.91 -16.30
CA LYS A 173 -13.59 -17.23 -16.25
C LYS A 173 -14.60 -17.44 -17.38
N GLU A 174 -15.17 -16.36 -17.91
CA GLU A 174 -16.13 -16.37 -19.02
C GLU A 174 -15.48 -16.37 -20.41
N ARG A 175 -14.16 -16.15 -20.53
CA ARG A 175 -13.47 -16.30 -21.82
C ARG A 175 -13.38 -17.79 -22.17
N PRO A 176 -13.89 -18.22 -23.34
CA PRO A 176 -13.79 -19.61 -23.76
C PRO A 176 -12.31 -20.01 -23.80
N SER A 177 -12.00 -21.23 -23.35
CA SER A 177 -10.70 -21.86 -23.57
C SER A 177 -10.33 -21.75 -25.06
N PRO A 178 -9.06 -21.47 -25.40
CA PRO A 178 -8.62 -21.46 -26.79
C PRO A 178 -8.99 -22.80 -27.43
N PRO A 179 -9.43 -22.82 -28.71
CA PRO A 179 -9.87 -24.04 -29.37
C PRO A 179 -8.78 -25.12 -29.25
N GLU A 180 -9.20 -26.29 -28.78
CA GLU A 180 -8.35 -27.47 -28.59
C GLU A 180 -7.72 -27.82 -29.94
N GLY A 181 -6.43 -27.46 -30.11
CA GLY A 181 -5.72 -27.65 -31.38
C GLY A 181 -4.68 -26.59 -31.75
N VAL A 182 -4.59 -25.44 -31.06
CA VAL A 182 -3.47 -24.52 -31.28
C VAL A 182 -2.26 -24.95 -30.45
N ASN A 183 -1.34 -25.66 -31.11
CA ASN A 183 -0.07 -26.08 -30.54
C ASN A 183 0.79 -24.85 -30.22
N VAL A 184 0.91 -24.52 -28.93
CA VAL A 184 1.60 -23.32 -28.41
C VAL A 184 3.11 -23.34 -28.72
N ASP A 185 3.65 -24.48 -29.13
CA ASP A 185 5.07 -24.61 -29.53
C ASP A 185 5.44 -23.92 -30.85
N THR A 186 4.48 -23.46 -31.64
CA THR A 186 4.77 -22.80 -32.94
C THR A 186 4.88 -21.27 -32.84
N ALA A 187 4.64 -20.67 -31.67
CA ALA A 187 4.58 -19.20 -31.52
C ALA A 187 5.80 -18.59 -30.79
N LEU A 188 6.88 -19.34 -30.60
CA LEU A 188 8.17 -18.77 -30.21
C LEU A 188 9.00 -18.52 -31.47
N PRO A 189 9.14 -17.27 -31.96
CA PRO A 189 10.19 -16.98 -32.92
C PRO A 189 11.53 -17.25 -32.22
N ALA A 190 12.29 -18.20 -32.77
CA ALA A 190 13.69 -18.36 -32.42
C ALA A 190 14.43 -17.06 -32.74
N ARG A 191 14.78 -16.27 -31.71
CA ARG A 191 16.01 -15.47 -31.59
C ARG A 191 16.03 -14.67 -30.30
#